data_AF-A0A0G0S765-F1
#
_entry.id   AF-A0A0G0S765-F1
#
_cell.length_a   1.000
_cell.length_b   1.000
_cell.length_c   1.000
_cell.angle_alpha   90.00
_cell.angle_beta   90.00
_cell.angle_gamma   90.00
#
_symmetry.space_group_name_H-M   'P 1'
#
loop_
_entity.id
_entity.type
_entity.pdbx_description
1 polymer ?
#
loop_
_entity_poly.entity_id
_entity_poly.type
_entity_poly.pdbx_seq_one_letter_code
_entity_poly.pdbx_strand_id
1 'polypeptide(L)'
;MSLIYEILKEISSTSLKYKGIHVNLFGIPKFKNYSKNSLSGTLSYLHKNGFIEGSDFGLQITHKGQRYIKKKMDSLKKFYFNFNKNTPKNLMVMFDIPETKKAEREWLRWHLKKFNYSMIQKSVWVGPSLLPKEFLDYIEKIKIKDGLKTFKLAKGYNFTK
;
A
#
# COMPACT_ATOMS: atom_id res chain seq x y z
N MET A 1 -4.90 44.05 14.19
CA MET A 1 -4.61 42.94 13.25
C MET A 1 -4.88 43.45 11.85
N SER A 2 -4.00 43.20 10.88
CA SER A 2 -4.15 43.68 9.49
C SER A 2 -5.19 42.84 8.74
N LEU A 3 -6.00 43.47 7.86
CA LEU A 3 -6.96 42.78 6.96
C LEU A 3 -6.28 41.65 6.16
N ILE A 4 -5.03 41.85 5.75
CA ILE A 4 -4.24 40.84 5.04
C ILE A 4 -4.04 39.58 5.91
N TYR A 5 -3.80 39.75 7.21
CA TYR A 5 -3.65 38.63 8.12
C TYR A 5 -4.96 37.85 8.30
N GLU A 6 -6.09 38.54 8.39
CA GLU A 6 -7.40 37.88 8.47
C GLU A 6 -7.72 37.09 7.21
N ILE A 7 -7.48 37.67 6.02
CA ILE A 7 -7.63 36.99 4.74
C ILE A 7 -6.74 35.74 4.69
N LEU A 8 -5.45 35.86 5.02
CA LEU A 8 -4.52 34.72 5.02
C LEU A 8 -4.95 33.63 6.01
N LYS A 9 -5.43 34.01 7.19
CA LYS A 9 -5.92 33.09 8.21
C LYS A 9 -7.15 32.33 7.72
N GLU A 10 -8.09 33.01 7.07
CA GLU A 10 -9.31 32.42 6.55
C GLU A 10 -9.03 31.46 5.39
N ILE A 11 -8.17 31.86 4.45
CA ILE A 11 -7.74 31.01 3.34
C ILE A 11 -7.00 29.77 3.87
N SER A 12 -6.20 29.92 4.93
CA SER A 12 -5.52 28.81 5.59
C SER A 12 -6.47 27.92 6.42
N SER A 13 -7.58 28.44 6.95
CA SER A 13 -8.54 27.71 7.81
C SER A 13 -9.48 26.80 7.02
N THR A 14 -9.70 27.06 5.73
CA THR A 14 -10.43 26.16 4.82
C THR A 14 -9.76 24.79 4.68
N SER A 15 -10.54 23.73 4.45
CA SER A 15 -10.04 22.36 4.26
C SER A 15 -10.82 21.67 3.14
N LEU A 16 -10.11 21.28 2.08
CA LEU A 16 -10.63 20.66 0.86
C LEU A 16 -9.97 19.30 0.66
N LYS A 17 -10.66 18.34 0.05
CA LYS A 17 -10.06 17.06 -0.32
C LYS A 17 -9.43 17.15 -1.72
N TYR A 18 -8.12 16.91 -1.81
CA TYR A 18 -7.39 16.84 -3.08
C TYR A 18 -6.49 15.60 -3.11
N LYS A 19 -6.63 14.77 -4.16
CA LYS A 19 -5.86 13.53 -4.34
C LYS A 19 -5.80 12.62 -3.10
N GLY A 20 -6.90 12.57 -2.33
CA GLY A 20 -7.03 11.74 -1.14
C GLY A 20 -6.47 12.34 0.15
N ILE A 21 -5.98 13.58 0.14
CA ILE A 21 -5.46 14.30 1.32
C ILE A 21 -6.28 15.57 1.53
N HIS A 22 -6.43 16.00 2.79
CA HIS A 22 -7.00 17.31 3.10
C HIS A 22 -5.96 18.41 2.89
N VAL A 23 -6.30 19.46 2.15
CA VAL A 23 -5.44 20.61 1.85
C VAL A 23 -6.19 21.91 2.15
N ASN A 24 -5.48 22.99 2.47
CA ASN A 24 -6.08 24.33 2.47
C ASN A 24 -6.20 24.89 1.04
N LEU A 25 -6.72 26.12 0.87
CA LEU A 25 -6.88 26.73 -0.46
C LEU A 25 -5.54 26.98 -1.19
N PHE A 26 -4.42 27.06 -0.46
CA PHE A 26 -3.08 27.15 -1.03
C PHE A 26 -2.54 25.79 -1.50
N GLY A 27 -3.29 24.71 -1.32
CA GLY A 27 -2.83 23.35 -1.61
C GLY A 27 -1.89 22.77 -0.55
N ILE A 28 -1.73 23.44 0.59
CA ILE A 28 -0.86 22.97 1.69
C ILE A 28 -1.59 21.84 2.43
N PRO A 29 -0.97 20.68 2.64
CA PRO A 29 -1.56 19.58 3.39
C PRO A 29 -1.98 20.00 4.80
N LYS A 30 -3.24 19.75 5.14
CA LYS A 30 -3.76 19.83 6.50
C LYS A 30 -3.60 18.48 7.19
N PHE A 31 -2.58 18.42 8.04
CA PHE A 31 -2.39 17.28 8.91
C PHE A 31 -3.47 17.26 9.99
N LYS A 32 -3.87 16.05 10.41
CA LYS A 32 -4.76 15.90 11.55
C LYS A 32 -4.06 16.40 12.80
N ASN A 33 -4.77 17.17 13.62
CA ASN A 33 -4.28 17.54 14.94
C ASN A 33 -4.34 16.30 15.83
N TYR A 34 -3.16 15.77 16.19
CA TYR A 34 -3.03 14.71 17.18
C TYR A 34 -2.85 15.32 18.58
N SER A 35 -3.39 14.67 19.61
CA SER A 35 -3.19 15.12 20.98
C SER A 35 -1.69 15.06 21.35
N LYS A 36 -1.25 15.97 22.22
CA LYS A 36 0.14 15.98 22.72
C LYS A 36 0.56 14.62 23.28
N ASN A 37 -0.35 13.93 23.97
CA ASN A 37 -0.11 12.61 24.55
C ASN A 37 0.15 11.55 23.46
N SER A 38 -0.61 11.57 22.36
CA SER A 38 -0.41 10.64 21.23
C SER A 38 0.92 10.87 20.53
N LEU A 39 1.28 12.14 20.31
CA LEU A 39 2.57 12.50 19.72
C LEU A 39 3.73 12.12 20.64
N SER A 40 3.63 12.41 21.94
CA SER A 40 4.65 12.07 22.93
C SER A 40 4.85 10.55 23.06
N GLY A 41 3.77 9.77 23.07
CA GLY A 41 3.84 8.32 23.09
C GLY A 41 4.53 7.75 21.84
N THR A 42 4.21 8.31 20.66
CA THR A 42 4.86 7.94 19.40
C THR A 42 6.35 8.30 19.42
N LEU A 43 6.70 9.51 19.87
CA LEU A 43 8.09 9.96 19.99
C LEU A 43 8.90 9.04 20.91
N SER A 44 8.33 8.72 22.08
CA SER A 44 8.94 7.83 23.06
C SER A 44 9.16 6.43 22.50
N TYR A 45 8.19 5.90 21.76
CA TYR A 45 8.32 4.63 21.06
C TYR A 45 9.44 4.67 20.01
N LEU A 46 9.51 5.72 19.20
CA LEU A 46 10.54 5.85 18.16
C LEU A 46 11.94 5.97 18.76
N HIS A 47 12.08 6.72 19.85
CA HIS A 47 13.33 6.88 20.58
C HIS A 47 13.76 5.57 21.26
N LYS A 48 12.85 4.90 21.98
CA LYS A 48 13.11 3.61 22.65
C LYS A 48 13.52 2.51 21.67
N ASN A 49 12.97 2.51 20.46
CA ASN A 49 13.36 1.57 19.42
C ASN A 49 14.64 1.98 18.65
N GLY A 50 15.23 3.13 18.96
CA GLY A 50 16.43 3.65 18.31
C GLY A 50 16.19 3.98 16.85
N PHE A 51 15.01 4.47 16.49
CA PHE A 51 14.73 4.97 15.14
C PHE A 51 15.10 6.44 15.00
N ILE A 52 14.94 7.21 16.07
CA ILE A 52 15.28 8.62 16.15
C ILE A 52 16.16 8.89 17.35
N GLU A 53 16.97 9.94 17.26
CA GLU A 53 17.84 10.43 18.33
C GLU A 53 17.67 11.95 18.49
N GLY A 54 17.91 12.44 19.70
CA GLY A 54 17.98 13.87 19.96
C GLY A 54 19.34 14.41 19.54
N SER A 55 19.33 15.51 18.80
CA SER A 55 20.51 16.31 18.46
C SER A 55 20.31 17.74 18.95
N ASP A 56 21.39 18.52 19.00
CA ASP A 56 21.34 19.92 19.43
C ASP A 56 20.41 20.79 18.56
N PHE A 57 20.17 20.37 17.31
CA PHE A 57 19.30 21.06 16.35
C PHE A 57 17.90 20.42 16.21
N GLY A 58 17.57 19.43 17.05
CA GLY A 58 16.26 18.75 17.05
C GLY A 58 16.36 17.24 16.86
N LEU A 59 15.33 16.63 16.26
CA LEU A 59 15.25 15.17 16.10
C LEU A 59 15.94 14.70 14.82
N GLN A 60 16.86 13.75 14.93
CA GLN A 60 17.52 13.11 13.79
C GLN A 60 17.07 11.66 13.61
N ILE A 61 17.04 11.19 12.37
CA ILE A 61 16.71 9.81 12.03
C ILE A 61 18.00 9.00 11.98
N THR A 62 18.13 8.07 12.92
CA THR A 62 19.27 7.14 12.99
C THR A 62 19.39 6.28 11.74
N HIS A 63 20.55 5.67 11.52
CA HIS A 63 20.74 4.69 10.43
C HIS A 63 19.75 3.51 10.53
N LYS A 64 19.38 3.08 11.74
CA LYS A 64 18.35 2.04 11.97
C LYS A 64 16.97 2.54 11.53
N GLY A 65 16.63 3.79 11.87
CA GLY A 65 15.42 4.46 11.42
C GLY A 65 15.34 4.56 9.90
N GLN A 66 16.44 4.97 9.25
CA GLN A 66 16.53 5.02 7.79
C GLN A 66 16.33 3.65 7.14
N ARG A 67 16.94 2.59 7.69
CA ARG A 67 16.70 1.20 7.25
C ARG A 67 15.24 0.77 7.43
N TYR A 68 14.62 1.12 8.56
CA TYR A 68 13.21 0.83 8.82
C TYR A 68 12.31 1.52 7.78
N ILE A 69 12.55 2.82 7.51
CA ILE A 69 11.84 3.58 6.49
C ILE A 69 12.06 2.95 5.12
N LYS A 70 13.30 2.66 4.74
CA LYS A 70 13.63 2.01 3.46
C LYS A 70 12.90 0.68 3.31
N LYS A 71 12.87 -0.17 4.35
CA LYS A 71 12.12 -1.43 4.33
C LYS A 71 10.60 -1.23 4.20
N LYS A 72 10.05 -0.16 4.79
CA LYS A 72 8.63 0.20 4.65
C LYS A 72 8.31 0.82 3.29
N MET A 73 9.26 1.54 2.70
CA MET A 73 9.16 2.18 1.38
C MET A 73 9.46 1.20 0.24
N ASP A 74 10.28 0.18 0.48
CA ASP A 74 10.52 -0.97 -0.38
C ASP A 74 9.24 -1.82 -0.43
N SER A 75 8.20 -1.25 -1.06
CA SER A 75 7.06 -1.99 -1.51
C SER A 75 7.58 -3.05 -2.47
N LEU A 76 7.25 -4.31 -2.21
CA LEU A 76 7.47 -5.43 -3.12
C LEU A 76 7.23 -5.01 -4.58
N LYS A 77 8.04 -5.56 -5.51
CA LYS A 77 8.15 -5.08 -6.90
C LYS A 77 6.78 -4.87 -7.53
N LYS A 78 6.58 -3.72 -8.18
CA LYS A 78 5.33 -3.40 -8.88
C LYS A 78 5.44 -3.86 -10.33
N PHE A 79 4.41 -4.55 -10.79
CA PHE A 79 4.27 -4.97 -12.17
C PHE A 79 3.12 -4.22 -12.81
N TYR A 80 3.37 -3.66 -13.99
CA TYR A 80 2.36 -2.94 -14.77
C TYR A 80 2.00 -3.80 -15.97
N PHE A 81 0.95 -4.60 -15.83
CA PHE A 81 0.36 -5.35 -16.94
C PHE A 81 -1.11 -4.98 -17.07
N ASN A 82 -1.48 -4.57 -18.27
CA ASN A 82 -2.86 -4.21 -18.59
C ASN A 82 -3.49 -5.36 -19.37
N PHE A 83 -4.21 -6.23 -18.66
CA PHE A 83 -5.04 -7.24 -19.31
C PHE A 83 -6.28 -6.56 -19.86
N ASN A 84 -6.66 -6.89 -21.11
CA ASN A 84 -7.92 -6.41 -21.66
C ASN A 84 -9.07 -6.86 -20.74
N LYS A 85 -9.99 -5.96 -20.39
CA LYS A 85 -11.13 -6.28 -19.51
C LYS A 85 -12.03 -7.38 -20.10
N ASN A 86 -12.00 -7.55 -21.42
CA ASN A 86 -12.81 -8.52 -22.14
C ASN A 86 -12.16 -9.92 -22.24
N THR A 87 -10.97 -10.12 -21.68
CA THR A 87 -10.30 -11.41 -21.73
C THR A 87 -11.05 -12.43 -20.85
N PRO A 88 -11.31 -13.66 -21.35
CA PRO A 88 -12.10 -14.64 -20.63
C PRO A 88 -11.39 -15.06 -19.33
N LYS A 89 -12.15 -15.06 -18.23
CA LYS A 89 -11.64 -15.36 -16.89
C LYS A 89 -11.52 -16.87 -16.68
N ASN A 90 -10.48 -17.45 -17.26
CA ASN A 90 -10.28 -18.89 -17.34
C ASN A 90 -9.16 -19.40 -16.42
N LEU A 91 -8.50 -18.54 -15.64
CA LEU A 91 -7.45 -18.95 -14.71
C LEU A 91 -7.89 -18.70 -13.28
N MET A 92 -7.89 -19.77 -12.49
CA MET A 92 -8.04 -19.71 -11.04
C MET A 92 -6.66 -19.74 -10.39
N VAL A 93 -6.44 -18.82 -9.46
CA VAL A 93 -5.24 -18.69 -8.64
C VAL A 93 -5.64 -18.90 -7.20
N MET A 94 -5.07 -19.92 -6.59
CA MET A 94 -5.22 -20.23 -5.17
C MET A 94 -3.88 -20.05 -4.49
N PHE A 95 -3.88 -19.53 -3.26
CA PHE A 95 -2.65 -19.46 -2.50
C PHE A 95 -2.83 -19.84 -1.02
N ASP A 96 -1.89 -20.61 -0.50
CA ASP A 96 -1.77 -20.91 0.91
C ASP A 96 -0.46 -20.32 1.43
N ILE A 97 -0.55 -19.15 2.06
CA ILE A 97 0.59 -18.39 2.56
C ILE A 97 0.35 -18.13 4.06
N PRO A 98 1.31 -18.47 4.94
CA PRO A 98 1.12 -18.35 6.38
C PRO A 98 0.91 -16.89 6.84
N GLU A 99 0.29 -16.73 8.01
CA GLU A 99 -0.02 -15.40 8.58
C GLU A 99 1.24 -14.56 8.82
N THR A 100 2.35 -15.23 9.14
CA THR A 100 3.69 -14.63 9.30
C THR A 100 4.15 -13.85 8.06
N LYS A 101 3.68 -14.21 6.87
CA LYS A 101 3.93 -13.55 5.58
C LYS A 101 2.74 -12.70 5.12
N LYS A 102 2.19 -11.89 6.03
CA LYS A 102 1.03 -11.01 5.74
C LYS A 102 1.30 -9.98 4.65
N ALA A 103 2.51 -9.41 4.61
CA ALA A 103 2.86 -8.39 3.63
C ALA A 103 2.83 -8.94 2.20
N GLU A 104 3.32 -10.17 2.02
CA GLU A 104 3.36 -10.90 0.76
C GLU A 104 1.95 -11.26 0.28
N ARG A 105 1.05 -11.67 1.20
CA ARG A 105 -0.36 -11.92 0.87
C ARG A 105 -1.06 -10.66 0.37
N GLU A 106 -0.93 -9.56 1.09
CA GLU A 106 -1.58 -8.30 0.70
C GLU A 106 -1.00 -7.77 -0.62
N TRP A 107 0.30 -7.91 -0.83
CA TRP A 107 0.93 -7.57 -2.11
C TRP A 107 0.45 -8.43 -3.27
N LEU A 108 0.31 -9.74 -3.07
CA LEU A 108 -0.20 -10.67 -4.07
C LEU A 108 -1.65 -10.30 -4.44
N ARG A 109 -2.51 -10.06 -3.44
CA ARG A 109 -3.89 -9.60 -3.65
C ARG A 109 -3.96 -8.29 -4.41
N TRP A 110 -3.09 -7.32 -4.07
CA TRP A 110 -3.02 -6.04 -4.77
C TRP A 110 -2.65 -6.21 -6.24
N HIS A 111 -1.67 -7.07 -6.55
CA HIS A 111 -1.28 -7.39 -7.94
C HIS A 111 -2.37 -8.12 -8.71
N LEU A 112 -2.99 -9.15 -8.11
CA LEU A 112 -4.10 -9.87 -8.74
C LEU A 112 -5.25 -8.92 -9.10
N LYS A 113 -5.61 -8.00 -8.19
CA LYS A 113 -6.60 -6.96 -8.46
C LYS A 113 -6.19 -6.03 -9.62
N LYS A 114 -4.90 -5.68 -9.70
CA LYS A 114 -4.35 -4.89 -10.82
C LYS A 114 -4.39 -5.63 -12.14
N PHE A 115 -4.24 -6.95 -12.13
CA PHE A 115 -4.33 -7.81 -13.30
C PHE A 115 -5.78 -8.18 -13.69
N ASN A 116 -6.78 -7.46 -13.16
CA ASN A 116 -8.20 -7.71 -13.40
C ASN A 116 -8.69 -9.09 -12.89
N TYR A 117 -7.99 -9.70 -11.94
CA TYR A 117 -8.51 -10.86 -11.23
C TYR A 117 -9.60 -10.42 -10.26
N SER A 118 -10.61 -11.26 -10.14
CA SER A 118 -11.75 -11.09 -9.27
C SER A 118 -11.64 -12.06 -8.10
N MET A 119 -11.88 -11.57 -6.89
CA MET A 119 -11.81 -12.39 -5.68
C MET A 119 -13.08 -13.23 -5.56
N ILE A 120 -12.93 -14.55 -5.45
CA ILE A 120 -14.03 -15.45 -5.08
C ILE A 120 -14.01 -15.68 -3.57
N GLN A 121 -12.82 -15.87 -3.01
CA GLN A 121 -12.55 -15.99 -1.58
C GLN A 121 -11.23 -15.30 -1.24
N LYS A 122 -10.93 -15.06 0.05
CA LYS A 122 -9.69 -14.37 0.50
C LYS A 122 -8.39 -14.91 -0.12
N SER A 123 -8.34 -16.21 -0.42
CA SER A 123 -7.18 -16.89 -0.99
C SER A 123 -7.44 -17.50 -2.38
N VAL A 124 -8.59 -17.22 -2.98
CA VAL A 124 -9.02 -17.80 -4.27
C VAL A 124 -9.48 -16.68 -5.20
N TRP A 125 -8.81 -16.58 -6.35
CA TRP A 125 -9.01 -15.52 -7.33
C TRP A 125 -9.19 -16.10 -8.71
N VAL A 126 -10.02 -15.48 -9.53
CA VAL A 126 -10.24 -15.90 -10.92
C VAL A 126 -10.09 -14.71 -11.86
N GLY A 127 -9.34 -14.91 -12.93
CA GLY A 127 -8.97 -13.83 -13.84
C GLY A 127 -8.54 -14.32 -15.21
N PRO A 128 -8.06 -13.39 -16.05
CA PRO A 128 -7.64 -13.71 -17.40
C PRO A 128 -6.46 -14.68 -17.39
N SER A 129 -6.50 -15.66 -18.29
CA SER A 129 -5.37 -16.55 -18.51
C SER A 129 -4.19 -15.75 -19.06
N LEU A 130 -3.00 -16.00 -18.50
CA LEU A 130 -1.69 -15.34 -18.65
C LEU A 130 -1.30 -14.53 -17.40
N LEU A 131 -0.44 -15.11 -16.58
CA LEU A 131 0.32 -14.33 -15.58
C LEU A 131 1.63 -13.88 -16.23
N PRO A 132 2.09 -12.64 -15.99
CA PRO A 132 3.35 -12.18 -16.56
C PRO A 132 4.52 -13.05 -16.11
N LYS A 133 5.43 -13.39 -17.02
CA LYS A 133 6.61 -14.20 -16.69
C LYS A 133 7.44 -13.56 -15.58
N GLU A 134 7.69 -12.26 -15.69
CA GLU A 134 8.43 -11.51 -14.67
C GLU A 134 7.78 -11.54 -13.27
N PHE A 135 6.45 -11.64 -13.23
CA PHE A 135 5.69 -11.75 -11.99
C PHE A 135 5.87 -13.13 -11.35
N LEU A 136 5.83 -14.19 -12.16
CA LEU A 136 6.10 -15.55 -11.71
C LEU A 136 7.54 -15.73 -11.24
N ASP A 137 8.51 -15.19 -11.98
CA ASP A 137 9.94 -15.20 -11.62
C ASP A 137 10.16 -14.49 -10.27
N TYR A 138 9.43 -13.41 -10.02
CA TYR A 138 9.51 -12.69 -8.75
C TYR A 138 8.86 -13.45 -7.59
N ILE A 139 7.72 -14.11 -7.82
CA ILE A 139 7.07 -15.00 -6.85
C ILE A 139 8.02 -16.12 -6.40
N GLU A 140 8.81 -16.65 -7.34
CA GLU A 140 9.85 -17.62 -7.08
C GLU A 140 10.98 -17.03 -6.23
N LYS A 141 11.46 -15.84 -6.59
CA LYS A 141 12.50 -15.11 -5.85
C LYS A 141 12.11 -14.84 -4.39
N ILE A 142 10.84 -14.51 -4.12
CA ILE A 142 10.35 -14.24 -2.76
C ILE A 142 9.90 -15.51 -2.01
N LYS A 143 10.11 -16.70 -2.58
CA LYS A 143 9.80 -18.00 -1.96
C LYS A 143 8.35 -18.11 -1.48
N ILE A 144 7.41 -17.68 -2.32
CA ILE A 144 5.97 -17.92 -2.10
C ILE A 144 5.34 -18.79 -3.20
N LYS A 145 6.14 -19.24 -4.17
CA LYS A 145 5.72 -20.11 -5.28
C LYS A 145 5.09 -21.41 -4.80
N ASP A 146 5.65 -22.03 -3.75
CA ASP A 146 5.17 -23.31 -3.22
C ASP A 146 3.74 -23.23 -2.66
N GLY A 147 3.35 -22.04 -2.17
CA GLY A 147 1.99 -21.77 -1.71
C GLY A 147 1.03 -21.44 -2.84
N LEU A 148 1.49 -21.14 -4.06
CA LEU A 148 0.67 -20.69 -5.18
C LEU A 148 0.29 -21.88 -6.08
N LYS A 149 -1.01 -22.10 -6.25
CA LYS A 149 -1.56 -23.10 -7.19
C LYS A 149 -2.39 -22.39 -8.25
N THR A 150 -2.19 -22.76 -9.51
CA THR A 150 -2.96 -22.23 -10.63
C THR A 150 -3.72 -23.35 -11.32
N PHE A 151 -4.99 -23.11 -11.63
CA PHE A 151 -5.87 -24.07 -12.29
C PHE A 151 -6.52 -23.41 -13.50
N LYS A 152 -6.45 -24.08 -14.65
CA LYS A 152 -7.17 -23.66 -15.85
C LYS A 152 -8.61 -24.17 -15.77
N LEU A 153 -9.56 -23.25 -15.89
CA LEU A 153 -10.98 -23.56 -15.90
C LEU A 153 -11.41 -23.99 -17.30
N ALA A 154 -12.26 -25.02 -17.38
CA ALA A 154 -12.80 -25.53 -18.64
C ALA A 154 -13.77 -24.55 -19.30
N LYS A 155 -14.48 -23.75 -18.49
CA LYS A 155 -15.35 -22.66 -18.94
C LYS A 155 -14.97 -21.38 -18.20
N GLY A 156 -15.12 -20.24 -18.88
CA GLY A 156 -14.87 -18.94 -18.27
C GLY A 156 -15.83 -18.67 -17.13
N TYR A 157 -15.29 -18.13 -16.03
CA TYR A 157 -16.09 -17.83 -14.87
C TYR A 157 -16.91 -16.55 -15.12
N ASN A 158 -18.22 -16.71 -15.25
CA ASN A 158 -19.17 -15.61 -15.36
C ASN A 158 -19.61 -15.17 -13.96
N PHE A 159 -19.44 -13.89 -13.66
CA PHE A 159 -19.89 -13.28 -12.40
C PHE A 159 -21.38 -12.90 -12.43
N THR A 160 -22.11 -13.25 -13.49
CA THR A 160 -23.55 -13.03 -13.59
C THR A 160 -24.25 -13.89 -12.55
N LYS A 161 -24.71 -13.23 -11.49
CA LYS A 161 -25.72 -13.73 -10.57
C LYS A 161 -27.08 -13.25 -11.05
#